data_AF-A0A7X2JDC2-F1
#
_entry.id   AF-A0A7X2JDC2-F1
#
_cell.length_a   1.000
_cell.length_b   1.000
_cell.length_c   1.000
_cell.angle_alpha   90.00
_cell.angle_beta   90.00
_cell.angle_gamma   90.00
#
_symmetry.space_group_name_H-M   'P 1'
#
loop_
_entity.id
_entity.type
_entity.pdbx_description
1 polymer ?
#
loop_
_entity_poly.entity_id
_entity_poly.type
_entity_poly.pdbx_seq_one_letter_code
_entity_poly.pdbx_strand_id
1 'polypeptide(L)' 'MEIGDTAHLYRDLYTELENYEKHGVNMLMDGCQASPLQIVTAHMIREEGCYMRDYVLDPKGYIESLAFVNINGSN' A
#
# COMPACT_ATOMS: atom_id res chain seq x y z
N MET A 1 6.78 22.39 -8.98
CA MET A 1 6.54 20.98 -8.61
C MET A 1 5.06 20.75 -8.86
N GLU A 2 4.75 20.07 -9.95
CA GLU A 2 3.42 20.05 -10.55
C GLU A 2 2.49 19.15 -9.73
N ILE A 3 1.46 19.76 -9.15
CA ILE A 3 0.44 19.10 -8.31
C ILE A 3 -0.39 18.06 -9.12
N GLY A 4 -0.20 18.01 -10.44
CA GLY A 4 -0.83 17.04 -11.34
C GLY A 4 -0.27 15.62 -11.24
N ASP A 5 1.05 15.44 -11.10
CA ASP A 5 1.68 14.11 -11.16
C ASP A 5 1.34 13.24 -9.94
N THR A 6 1.21 13.84 -8.76
CA THR A 6 0.90 13.11 -7.53
C THR A 6 -0.52 12.54 -7.56
N ALA A 7 -1.49 13.27 -8.11
CA ALA A 7 -2.87 12.79 -8.24
C ALA A 7 -2.98 11.53 -9.11
N HIS A 8 -2.16 11.44 -10.17
CA HIS A 8 -2.08 10.25 -11.02
C HIS A 8 -1.43 9.08 -10.29
N LEU A 9 -0.34 9.31 -9.55
CA LEU A 9 0.32 8.27 -8.75
C LEU A 9 -0.62 7.62 -7.73
N TYR A 10 -1.44 8.41 -7.03
CA TYR A 10 -2.38 7.87 -6.04
C TYR A 10 -3.53 7.07 -6.69
N ARG A 11 -4.00 7.52 -7.85
CA ARG A 11 -5.04 6.82 -8.61
C ARG A 11 -4.54 5.48 -9.15
N ASP A 12 -3.30 5.44 -9.61
CA ASP A 12 -2.66 4.22 -10.10
C ASP A 12 -2.39 3.25 -8.94
N LEU A 13 -1.88 3.76 -7.80
CA LEU A 13 -1.71 2.97 -6.58
C LEU A 13 -3.04 2.38 -6.10
N TYR A 14 -4.11 3.18 -6.03
CA TYR A 14 -5.43 2.68 -5.66
C TYR A 14 -5.90 1.56 -6.59
N THR A 15 -5.76 1.77 -7.90
CA THR A 15 -6.18 0.79 -8.92
C THR A 15 -5.40 -0.51 -8.80
N GLU A 16 -4.09 -0.42 -8.55
CA GLU A 16 -3.24 -1.58 -8.32
C GLU A 16 -3.68 -2.35 -7.07
N LEU A 17 -3.86 -1.66 -5.94
CA LEU A 17 -4.26 -2.30 -4.68
C LEU A 17 -5.66 -2.90 -4.76
N GLU A 18 -6.61 -2.20 -5.38
CA GLU A 18 -7.95 -2.74 -5.64
C GLU A 18 -7.89 -4.02 -6.47
N ASN A 19 -7.00 -4.10 -7.45
CA ASN A 19 -6.80 -5.32 -8.23
C ASN A 19 -6.29 -6.48 -7.35
N TYR A 20 -5.32 -6.23 -6.47
CA TYR A 20 -4.84 -7.23 -5.52
C TYR A 20 -5.95 -7.72 -4.57
N GLU A 21 -6.72 -6.80 -4.00
CA GLU A 21 -7.84 -7.15 -3.11
C GLU A 21 -8.90 -8.00 -3.84
N LYS A 22 -9.22 -7.67 -5.10
CA LYS A 22 -10.13 -8.45 -5.96
C LYS A 22 -9.62 -9.87 -6.26
N HIS A 23 -8.31 -10.08 -6.25
CA HIS A 23 -7.69 -11.40 -6.41
C HIS A 23 -7.57 -12.16 -5.08
N GLY A 24 -8.08 -11.61 -3.98
CA GLY A 24 -8.05 -12.24 -2.66
C GLY A 24 -6.74 -12.01 -1.91
N VAL A 25 -5.91 -11.06 -2.34
CA VAL A 25 -4.68 -10.67 -1.64
C VAL A 25 -5.03 -9.71 -0.51
N ASN A 26 -4.66 -10.07 0.71
CA ASN A 26 -4.94 -9.22 1.86
C ASN A 26 -4.00 -8.01 1.92
N MET A 27 -4.52 -6.92 2.45
CA MET A 27 -3.84 -5.65 2.60
C MET A 27 -3.59 -5.41 4.10
N LEU A 28 -2.34 -5.25 4.47
CA LEU A 28 -1.91 -5.00 5.84
C LEU A 28 -1.19 -3.66 5.90
N MET A 29 -1.51 -2.85 6.89
CA MET A 29 -0.85 -1.58 7.17
C MET A 29 -0.44 -1.57 8.65
N ASP A 30 0.86 -1.48 8.91
CA ASP A 30 1.47 -1.55 10.24
C ASP A 30 1.01 -2.79 11.04
N GLY A 31 0.82 -3.92 10.35
CA GLY A 31 0.36 -5.19 10.93
C GLY A 31 -1.16 -5.30 11.12
N CYS A 32 -1.92 -4.26 10.82
CA CYS A 32 -3.38 -4.25 10.89
C CYS A 32 -3.99 -4.44 9.50
N GLN A 33 -5.10 -5.17 9.39
CA GLN A 33 -5.85 -5.24 8.12
C GLN A 33 -6.36 -3.86 7.72
N ALA A 34 -6.09 -3.46 6.50
CA ALA A 34 -6.44 -2.16 5.95
C ALA A 34 -7.07 -2.31 4.57
N SER A 35 -7.88 -1.34 4.15
CA SER A 35 -8.38 -1.30 2.78
C SER A 35 -7.39 -0.59 1.84
N PRO A 36 -7.44 -0.87 0.52
CA PRO A 36 -6.70 -0.11 -0.50
C PRO A 36 -6.82 1.40 -0.32
N LEU A 37 -8.03 1.88 0.00
CA LEU A 37 -8.30 3.29 0.24
C LEU A 37 -7.56 3.83 1.46
N GLN A 38 -7.48 3.07 2.56
CA GLN A 38 -6.75 3.49 3.76
C GLN A 38 -5.24 3.61 3.49
N ILE A 39 -4.67 2.65 2.77
CA ILE A 39 -3.24 2.65 2.41
C ILE A 39 -2.91 3.86 1.52
N VAL A 40 -3.73 4.11 0.49
CA VAL A 40 -3.56 5.26 -0.41
C VAL A 40 -3.73 6.58 0.35
N THR A 41 -4.73 6.68 1.21
CA THR A 41 -4.96 7.87 2.05
C THR A 41 -3.76 8.13 2.96
N ALA A 42 -3.17 7.09 3.53
CA ALA A 42 -1.97 7.21 4.34
C ALA A 42 -0.75 7.68 3.53
N HIS A 43 -0.61 7.23 2.28
CA HIS A 43 0.42 7.72 1.35
C HIS A 43 0.17 9.16 0.91
N MET A 44 -1.09 9.60 0.78
CA MET A 44 -1.44 10.98 0.48
C MET A 44 -1.15 11.94 1.64
N ILE A 45 -1.46 11.52 2.87
CA ILE A 45 -1.31 12.37 4.07
C ILE A 45 0.15 12.47 4.51
N ARG A 46 0.92 11.40 4.30
CA ARG A 46 2.32 11.31 4.73
C ARG A 46 3.17 11.40 3.47
N GLU A 47 3.62 12.62 3.17
CA GLU A 47 4.49 12.93 2.02
C GLU A 47 5.63 11.89 1.86
N GLU A 48 5.97 11.64 0.59
CA GLU A 48 6.72 10.52 0.02
C GLU A 48 7.75 9.80 0.92
N GLY A 49 7.71 8.47 0.89
CA GLY A 49 8.85 7.62 1.32
C GLY A 49 8.79 7.03 2.72
N CYS A 50 7.67 7.16 3.44
CA CYS A 50 7.57 6.67 4.82
C CYS A 50 7.12 5.21 4.94
N TYR A 51 6.59 4.57 3.89
CA TYR A 51 6.11 3.19 3.96
C TYR A 51 6.89 2.29 3.00
N MET A 52 7.41 1.19 3.52
CA MET A 52 7.89 0.08 2.70
C MET A 52 6.76 -0.93 2.47
N ARG A 53 6.74 -1.53 1.29
CA ARG A 53 5.77 -2.56 0.90
C ARG A 53 6.46 -3.90 0.81
N ASP A 54 6.08 -4.81 1.69
CA ASP A 54 6.51 -6.21 1.70
C ASP A 54 5.49 -7.11 1.00
N TYR A 55 6.00 -8.08 0.23
CA TYR A 55 5.20 -9.13 -0.40
C TYR A 55 5.26 -10.38 0.47
N VAL A 56 4.14 -10.73 1.09
CA VAL A 56 4.00 -11.96 1.87
C VAL A 56 3.52 -13.05 0.92
N LEU A 57 4.31 -14.12 0.82
CA LEU A 57 4.01 -15.26 -0.02
C LEU A 57 3.38 -16.38 0.81
N ASP A 58 2.40 -17.06 0.20
CA ASP A 58 1.85 -18.30 0.74
C ASP A 58 2.88 -19.46 0.60
N PRO A 59 2.67 -20.60 1.27
CA PRO A 59 3.55 -21.78 1.14
C PRO A 59 3.71 -22.33 -0.28
N LYS A 60 2.79 -22.00 -1.21
CA LYS A 60 2.88 -22.37 -2.63
C LYS A 60 3.63 -21.33 -3.48
N GLY A 61 4.01 -20.18 -2.91
CA GLY A 61 4.79 -19.13 -3.56
C GLY A 61 3.97 -18.05 -4.26
N TYR A 62 2.66 -17.99 -4.06
CA TYR A 62 1.80 -16.91 -4.53
C TYR A 62 1.74 -15.77 -3.52
N ILE A 63 1.47 -14.56 -3.99
CA ILE A 63 1.28 -13.41 -3.09
C ILE A 63 -0.02 -13.63 -2.30
N GLU A 64 0.13 -13.81 -0.99
CA GLU A 64 -0.97 -13.95 -0.04
C GLU A 64 -1.40 -12.58 0.50
N SER A 65 -0.44 -11.72 0.79
CA SER A 65 -0.71 -10.40 1.38
C SER A 65 0.35 -9.37 1.02
N LEU A 66 -0.04 -8.11 1.06
CA LEU A 66 0.84 -6.95 0.94
C LEU A 66 0.88 -6.24 2.29
N ALA A 67 2.08 -6.09 2.86
CA ALA A 67 2.28 -5.43 4.13
C ALA A 67 2.97 -4.07 3.93
N PHE A 68 2.29 -3.00 4.35
CA PHE A 68 2.80 -1.64 4.33
C PHE A 68 3.28 -1.28 5.72
N VAL A 69 4.60 -1.12 5.89
CA VAL A 69 5.22 -0.83 7.18
C VAL A 69 5.81 0.57 7.16
N ASN A 70 5.42 1.38 8.13
CA ASN A 70 5.98 2.70 8.30
C ASN A 70 7.44 2.64 8.78
N ILE A 71 8.37 3.05 7.94
CA ILE A 71 9.81 3.13 8.25
C ILE A 71 10.24 4.46 8.87
N ASN A 72 9.38 5.48 8.85
CA ASN A 72 9.68 6.80 9.40
C ASN A 72 9.19 6.98 10.86
N GLY A 73 8.70 5.91 11.50
CA GLY A 73 8.24 5.88 12.88
C GLY A 73 9.34 5.60 13.92
N SER A 74 10.61 5.51 13.52
CA SER A 74 11.74 5.37 14.43
C SER A 74 12.34 6.74 14.78
N ASN A 75 11.75 7.43 15.75
CA ASN A 75 12.47 8.43 16.55
C ASN A 75 11.88 8.54 17.96
#